data_AF-X1JGU9-F1
#
_entry.id   AF-X1JGU9-F1
#
_cell.length_a   1.000
_cell.length_b   1.000
_cell.length_c   1.000
_cell.angle_alpha   90.00
_cell.angle_beta   90.00
_cell.angle_gamma   90.00
#
_symmetry.space_group_name_H-M   'P 1'
#
loop_
_entity.id
_entity.type
_entity.pdbx_description
1 polymer ?
#
loop_
_entity_poly.entity_id
_entity_poly.type
_entity_poly.pdbx_seq_one_letter_code
_entity_poly.pdbx_strand_id
1 'polypeptide(L)'
;TFKAMLHYVEEKALPFFIIANKSDRVDKEQILETVLCFEGYPVIVSSMLDGTGLGLIKKEIRERFEPGSRIVVLGIFNSGKSSLIKRLTNNHDIFISDMPGSTLSFLEYNYGRSMKLRARAP
;
A
#
# COMPACT_ATOMS: atom_id res chain seq x y z
N THR A 1 -13.68 9.81 4.49
CA THR A 1 -12.61 9.87 5.52
C THR A 1 -12.02 8.48 5.70
N PHE A 2 -10.87 8.34 6.37
CA PHE A 2 -10.26 7.01 6.61
C PHE A 2 -11.21 6.07 7.38
N LYS A 3 -11.91 6.59 8.39
CA LYS A 3 -12.92 5.83 9.16
C LYS A 3 -14.02 5.21 8.29
N ALA A 4 -14.52 5.95 7.28
CA ALA A 4 -15.53 5.42 6.37
C ALA A 4 -14.98 4.29 5.48
N MET A 5 -13.70 4.38 5.06
CA MET A 5 -13.05 3.30 4.31
C MET A 5 -12.89 2.06 5.18
N LEU A 6 -12.46 2.23 6.44
CA LEU A 6 -12.27 1.13 7.38
C LEU A 6 -13.60 0.42 7.65
N HIS A 7 -14.64 1.17 8.00
CA HIS A 7 -15.98 0.62 8.22
C HIS A 7 -16.48 -0.20 7.02
N TYR A 8 -16.26 0.30 5.79
CA TYR A 8 -16.69 -0.43 4.59
C TYR A 8 -15.93 -1.76 4.41
N VAL A 9 -14.62 -1.77 4.66
CA VAL A 9 -13.79 -2.99 4.56
C VAL A 9 -14.21 -4.02 5.61
N GLU A 10 -14.51 -3.56 6.82
CA GLU A 10 -15.01 -4.40 7.91
C GLU A 10 -16.39 -4.98 7.60
N GLU A 11 -17.34 -4.15 7.15
CA GLU A 11 -18.70 -4.56 6.78
C GLU A 11 -18.69 -5.66 5.70
N LYS A 12 -17.72 -5.60 4.77
CA LYS A 12 -17.55 -6.59 3.70
C LYS A 12 -16.69 -7.79 4.09
N ALA A 13 -16.17 -7.83 5.33
CA ALA A 13 -15.29 -8.88 5.83
C ALA A 13 -14.10 -9.17 4.89
N LEU A 14 -13.57 -8.13 4.24
CA LEU A 14 -12.44 -8.28 3.32
C LEU A 14 -11.13 -8.38 4.12
N PRO A 15 -10.18 -9.24 3.74
CA PRO A 15 -8.87 -9.26 4.37
C PRO A 15 -8.14 -7.93 4.13
N PHE A 16 -7.63 -7.31 5.19
CA PHE A 16 -6.90 -6.04 5.09
C PHE A 16 -5.78 -5.94 6.12
N PHE A 17 -4.91 -4.95 5.90
CA PHE A 17 -3.99 -4.42 6.88
C PHE A 17 -3.72 -2.95 6.63
N ILE A 18 -3.29 -2.23 7.66
CA ILE A 18 -3.09 -0.79 7.65
C ILE A 18 -1.60 -0.49 7.50
N ILE A 19 -1.28 0.48 6.65
CA ILE A 19 0.09 0.98 6.48
C ILE A 19 0.15 2.42 7.01
N ALA A 20 0.80 2.60 8.15
CA ALA A 20 1.15 3.90 8.70
C ALA A 20 2.45 4.38 8.05
N ASN A 21 2.33 5.06 6.92
CA ASN A 21 3.46 5.55 6.13
C ASN A 21 3.96 6.93 6.61
N LYS A 22 5.20 7.27 6.24
CA LYS A 22 5.93 8.51 6.56
C LYS A 22 6.51 8.56 7.97
N SER A 23 6.89 7.40 8.52
CA SER A 23 7.58 7.34 9.81
C SER A 23 8.90 8.12 9.85
N ASP A 24 9.47 8.46 8.69
CA ASP A 24 10.64 9.32 8.54
C ASP A 24 10.39 10.80 8.91
N ARG A 25 9.12 11.22 9.03
CA ARG A 25 8.75 12.64 9.24
C ARG A 25 8.23 12.97 10.63
N VAL A 26 8.15 11.98 11.50
CA VAL A 26 7.52 12.07 12.81
C VAL A 26 8.41 11.44 13.86
N ASP A 27 8.26 11.86 15.11
CA ASP A 27 8.97 11.29 16.25
C ASP A 27 8.33 9.96 16.72
N LYS A 28 8.95 9.34 17.73
CA LYS A 28 8.50 8.05 18.25
C LYS A 28 7.14 8.14 18.94
N GLU A 29 6.89 9.26 19.61
CA GLU A 29 5.66 9.56 20.31
C GLU A 29 4.47 9.61 19.33
N GLN A 30 4.61 10.35 18.23
CA GLN A 30 3.60 10.42 17.17
C GLN A 30 3.38 9.07 16.46
N ILE A 31 4.43 8.28 16.27
CA ILE A 31 4.30 6.91 15.75
C ILE A 31 3.46 6.07 16.72
N LEU A 32 3.76 6.14 18.02
CA LEU A 32 3.03 5.39 19.05
C LEU A 32 1.57 5.80 19.10
N GLU A 33 1.27 7.10 19.12
CA GLU A 33 -0.11 7.62 19.07
C GLU A 33 -0.86 7.11 17.84
N THR A 34 -0.20 7.07 16.68
CA THR A 34 -0.79 6.54 15.44
C THR A 34 -1.13 5.07 15.58
N VAL A 35 -0.22 4.25 16.13
CA VAL A 35 -0.45 2.82 16.33
C VAL A 35 -1.59 2.59 17.34
N LEU A 36 -1.62 3.34 18.45
CA LEU A 36 -2.70 3.27 19.45
C LEU A 36 -4.06 3.67 18.87
N CYS A 37 -4.11 4.65 17.97
CA CYS A 37 -5.35 5.04 17.27
C CYS A 37 -5.94 3.91 16.41
N PHE A 38 -5.13 2.91 16.05
CA PHE A 38 -5.52 1.73 15.28
C PHE A 38 -5.28 0.45 16.08
N GLU A 39 -5.37 0.52 17.41
CA GLU A 39 -5.32 -0.66 18.26
C GLU A 39 -6.40 -1.67 17.85
N GLY A 40 -6.02 -2.96 17.83
CA GLY A 40 -6.87 -4.04 17.33
C GLY A 40 -6.77 -4.30 15.82
N TYR A 41 -6.10 -3.42 15.06
CA TYR A 41 -5.87 -3.62 13.63
C TYR A 41 -4.43 -4.04 13.34
N PRO A 42 -4.18 -4.80 12.25
CA PRO A 42 -2.84 -5.13 11.81
C PRO A 42 -2.19 -3.90 11.15
N VAL A 43 -1.42 -3.14 11.92
CA VAL A 43 -0.75 -1.91 11.49
C VAL A 43 0.73 -2.15 11.24
N ILE A 44 1.22 -1.71 10.09
CA ILE A 44 2.65 -1.65 9.79
C ILE A 44 3.10 -0.19 9.69
N VAL A 45 4.02 0.19 10.56
CA VAL A 45 4.75 1.46 10.46
C VAL A 45 5.78 1.36 9.34
N SER A 46 5.83 2.37 8.47
CA SER A 46 6.69 2.34 7.29
C SER A 46 7.14 3.72 6.84
N SER A 47 8.22 3.72 6.06
CA SER A 47 8.69 4.89 5.32
C SER A 47 8.96 4.46 3.88
N MET A 48 8.16 4.96 2.94
CA MET A 48 8.43 4.79 1.52
C MET A 48 9.59 5.68 1.03
N LEU A 49 10.21 6.47 1.91
CA LEU A 49 11.41 7.26 1.61
C LEU A 49 12.68 6.43 1.79
N ASP A 50 12.79 5.64 2.86
CA ASP A 50 13.97 4.81 3.15
C ASP A 50 13.71 3.30 2.97
N GLY A 51 12.47 2.85 3.00
CA GLY A 51 12.08 1.45 2.83
C GLY A 51 11.76 0.70 4.12
N THR A 52 11.77 1.38 5.26
CA THR A 52 11.32 0.85 6.54
C THR A 52 9.92 0.24 6.41
N GLY A 53 9.73 -0.93 7.00
CA GLY A 53 8.45 -1.67 6.96
C GLY A 53 8.15 -2.40 5.66
N LEU A 54 8.90 -2.18 4.57
CA LEU A 54 8.61 -2.81 3.27
C LEU A 54 8.67 -4.34 3.32
N GLY A 55 9.61 -4.91 4.08
CA GLY A 55 9.71 -6.36 4.28
C GLY A 55 8.47 -6.95 4.96
N LEU A 56 7.93 -6.26 5.96
CA LEU A 56 6.71 -6.65 6.67
C LEU A 56 5.48 -6.51 5.77
N ILE A 57 5.37 -5.43 5.00
CA ILE A 57 4.30 -5.26 4.00
C ILE A 57 4.31 -6.43 3.01
N LYS A 58 5.48 -6.78 2.46
CA LYS A 58 5.61 -7.92 1.55
C LYS A 58 5.23 -9.25 2.21
N LYS A 59 5.53 -9.42 3.50
CA LYS A 59 5.14 -10.59 4.29
C LYS A 59 3.63 -10.66 4.47
N GLU A 60 2.99 -9.60 4.95
CA GLU A 60 1.53 -9.54 5.14
C GLU A 60 0.76 -9.76 3.83
N ILE A 61 1.26 -9.23 2.70
CA ILE A 61 0.65 -9.50 1.40
C ILE A 61 0.64 -11.00 1.09
N ARG A 62 1.76 -11.70 1.31
CA ARG A 62 1.87 -13.15 1.03
C ARG A 62 1.03 -14.00 1.98
N GLU A 63 0.86 -13.56 3.23
CA GLU A 63 0.18 -14.33 4.27
C GLU A 63 -1.34 -14.10 4.26
N ARG A 64 -1.81 -12.91 3.86
CA ARG A 64 -3.25 -12.58 3.87
C ARG A 64 -3.96 -12.76 2.53
N PHE A 65 -3.24 -12.71 1.41
CA PHE A 65 -3.85 -12.72 0.08
C PHE A 65 -3.33 -13.88 -0.75
N GLU A 66 -4.24 -14.61 -1.38
CA GLU A 66 -3.89 -15.72 -2.27
C GLU A 66 -3.19 -15.22 -3.54
N PRO A 67 -2.26 -15.99 -4.12
CA PRO A 67 -1.68 -15.67 -5.42
C PRO A 67 -2.76 -15.44 -6.50
N GLY A 68 -2.65 -14.33 -7.25
CA GLY A 68 -3.65 -13.93 -8.25
C GLY A 68 -4.77 -13.03 -7.71
N SER A 69 -4.82 -12.78 -6.39
CA SER A 69 -5.74 -11.80 -5.81
C SER A 69 -5.50 -10.39 -6.37
N ARG A 70 -6.60 -9.67 -6.59
CA ARG A 70 -6.56 -8.22 -6.84
C ARG A 70 -6.55 -7.48 -5.51
N ILE A 71 -5.47 -6.76 -5.24
CA ILE A 71 -5.29 -5.98 -4.02
C ILE A 71 -5.51 -4.50 -4.33
N VAL A 72 -6.38 -3.86 -3.56
CA VAL A 72 -6.67 -2.42 -3.69
C VAL A 72 -5.93 -1.65 -2.59
N VAL A 73 -5.19 -0.62 -2.99
CA VAL A 73 -4.52 0.30 -2.04
C VAL A 73 -5.42 1.52 -1.83
N LEU A 74 -6.11 1.56 -0.68
CA LEU A 74 -6.95 2.68 -0.27
C LEU A 74 -6.18 3.64 0.64
N GLY A 75 -6.49 4.93 0.56
CA GLY A 75 -5.92 5.92 1.49
C GLY A 75 -6.13 7.36 1.06
N ILE A 76 -5.95 8.25 2.03
CA ILE A 76 -6.11 9.71 1.84
C ILE A 76 -5.14 10.27 0.79
N PHE A 77 -5.44 11.46 0.28
CA PHE A 77 -4.59 12.14 -0.69
C PHE A 77 -3.17 12.33 -0.13
N ASN A 78 -2.15 12.17 -0.98
CA ASN A 78 -0.74 12.29 -0.61
C ASN A 78 -0.23 11.37 0.52
N SER A 79 -0.91 10.25 0.82
CA SER A 79 -0.43 9.26 1.81
C SER A 79 0.77 8.42 1.36
N GLY A 80 1.17 8.50 0.08
CA GLY A 80 2.29 7.73 -0.48
C GLY A 80 1.90 6.41 -1.16
N LYS A 81 0.64 6.27 -1.61
CA LYS A 81 0.14 5.08 -2.34
C LYS A 81 0.98 4.76 -3.59
N SER A 82 1.24 5.74 -4.44
CA SER A 82 2.03 5.53 -5.67
C SER A 82 3.48 5.13 -5.35
N SER A 83 4.08 5.75 -4.33
CA SER A 83 5.42 5.37 -3.84
C SER A 83 5.44 3.93 -3.31
N LEU A 84 4.40 3.50 -2.60
CA LEU A 84 4.24 2.12 -2.15
C LEU A 84 4.14 1.16 -3.33
N ILE A 85 3.26 1.41 -4.30
CA ILE A 85 3.09 0.57 -5.49
C ILE A 85 4.41 0.46 -6.25
N LYS A 86 5.17 1.56 -6.37
CA LYS A 86 6.49 1.59 -7.00
C LYS A 86 7.50 0.70 -6.30
N ARG A 87 7.57 0.78 -4.97
CA ARG A 87 8.47 -0.08 -4.19
C ARG A 87 8.07 -1.55 -4.19
N LEU A 88 6.77 -1.84 -4.31
CA LEU A 88 6.28 -3.22 -4.36
C LEU A 88 6.55 -3.86 -5.72
N THR A 89 6.32 -3.12 -6.81
CA THR A 89 6.37 -3.66 -8.18
C THR A 89 7.72 -3.51 -8.86
N ASN A 90 8.65 -2.74 -8.28
CA ASN A 90 9.92 -2.35 -8.92
C ASN A 90 9.72 -1.65 -10.29
N ASN A 91 8.51 -1.15 -10.59
CA ASN A 91 8.24 -0.43 -11.83
C ASN A 91 8.66 1.03 -11.70
N HIS A 92 9.61 1.44 -12.53
CA HIS A 92 10.02 2.84 -12.61
C HIS A 92 9.01 3.71 -13.37
N ASP A 93 8.17 3.08 -14.19
CA ASP A 93 7.20 3.72 -15.12
C ASP A 93 5.83 4.01 -14.51
N ILE A 94 5.69 3.93 -13.18
CA ILE A 94 4.45 4.33 -12.51
C ILE A 94 4.28 5.83 -12.66
N PHE A 95 3.21 6.22 -13.36
CA PHE A 95 2.80 7.62 -13.47
C PHE A 95 2.33 8.10 -12.10
N ILE A 96 3.14 8.96 -11.47
CA ILE A 96 2.77 9.66 -10.24
C ILE A 96 2.13 10.97 -10.69
N SER A 97 0.81 11.02 -10.78
CA SER A 97 0.12 12.29 -10.97
C SER A 97 0.04 13.00 -9.60
N ASP A 98 0.85 14.03 -9.41
CA ASP A 98 0.86 14.85 -8.20
C ASP A 98 -0.31 15.87 -8.14
N MET A 99 -1.25 15.81 -9.10
CA MET A 99 -2.40 16.73 -9.13
C MET A 99 -3.49 16.31 -8.12
N PRO A 100 -3.91 17.20 -7.20
CA PRO A 100 -5.11 16.98 -6.41
C PRO A 100 -6.32 16.84 -7.34
N GLY A 101 -6.98 15.67 -7.27
CA GLY A 101 -8.19 15.37 -8.04
C GLY A 101 -8.02 14.60 -9.35
N SER A 102 -6.82 14.16 -9.74
CA SER A 102 -6.58 13.54 -11.06
C SER A 102 -6.32 12.02 -11.05
N THR A 103 -7.03 11.23 -10.24
CA THR A 103 -7.00 9.77 -10.40
C THR A 103 -8.37 9.15 -10.14
N LEU A 104 -9.28 9.37 -11.09
CA LEU A 104 -10.49 8.54 -11.26
C LEU A 104 -10.21 7.24 -12.03
N SER A 105 -8.97 7.04 -12.52
CA SER A 105 -8.56 5.83 -13.23
C SER A 105 -7.91 4.82 -12.27
N PHE A 106 -8.48 3.62 -12.20
CA PHE A 106 -7.82 2.48 -11.57
C PHE A 106 -6.67 2.01 -12.46
N LEU A 107 -5.43 2.10 -11.96
CA LEU A 107 -4.26 1.53 -12.61
C LEU A 107 -3.89 0.21 -11.93
N GLU A 108 -3.81 -0.86 -12.71
CA GLU A 108 -3.47 -2.20 -12.24
C GLU A 108 -1.99 -2.50 -12.53
N TYR A 109 -1.29 -3.04 -11.54
CA TYR A 109 0.11 -3.40 -11.65
C TYR A 109 0.33 -4.83 -11.17
N ASN A 110 1.16 -5.57 -11.90
CA ASN A 110 1.55 -6.92 -11.49
C ASN A 110 2.55 -6.86 -10.34
N TYR A 111 2.25 -7.55 -9.24
CA TYR A 111 3.13 -7.73 -8.08
C TYR A 111 3.47 -9.21 -7.92
N GLY A 112 4.76 -9.55 -7.80
CA GLY A 112 5.23 -10.94 -7.77
C GLY A 112 6.00 -11.31 -9.04
N ARG A 113 6.15 -12.62 -9.33
CA ARG A 113 7.03 -13.11 -10.40
C ARG A 113 6.81 -12.32 -11.70
N SER A 114 7.88 -11.65 -12.12
CA SER A 114 8.05 -11.09 -13.45
C SER A 114 7.55 -12.12 -14.46
N MET A 115 6.45 -11.83 -15.15
CA MET A 115 6.35 -12.36 -16.50
C MET A 115 7.59 -11.80 -17.18
N LYS A 116 8.62 -12.64 -17.39
CA LYS A 116 9.50 -12.44 -18.53
C LYS A 116 8.52 -12.21 -19.67
N LEU A 117 8.45 -10.98 -20.17
CA LEU A 117 7.83 -10.71 -21.45
C LEU A 117 8.40 -11.77 -22.36
N ARG A 118 7.58 -12.77 -22.71
CA ARG A 118 7.93 -13.62 -23.84
C ARG A 118 7.96 -12.62 -24.97
N ALA A 119 9.16 -12.22 -25.37
CA ALA A 119 9.37 -11.61 -26.65
C ALA A 119 8.59 -12.48 -27.63
N ARG A 120 7.59 -11.89 -28.29
CA ARG A 120 7.05 -12.50 -29.50
C ARG A 120 8.26 -12.68 -30.40
N ALA A 121 8.72 -13.92 -30.51
CA ALA A 121 9.65 -14.33 -31.54
C ALA A 121 8.81 -14.56 -32.82
N PRO A 122 9.44 -14.36 -33.97
CA PRO A 122 9.36 -13.18 -34.84
C PRO A 122 7.99 -12.94 -35.48
#